data_AF-A0A0D0E4E3-F1
#
_entry.id   AF-A0A0D0E4E3-F1
#
_cell.length_a   1.000
_cell.length_b   1.000
_cell.length_c   1.000
_cell.angle_alpha   90.00
_cell.angle_beta   90.00
_cell.angle_gamma   90.00
#
_symmetry.space_group_name_H-M   'P 1'
#
loop_
_entity.id
_entity.type
_entity.pdbx_description
1 polymer ?
#
loop_
_entity_poly.entity_id
_entity_poly.type
_entity_poly.pdbx_seq_one_letter_code
_entity_poly.pdbx_strand_id
1 'polypeptide(L)'
;KKAAHWTVEEETAFLGFLQGKLSKFSDGNFRKPEFTAATNFLMAKFPLHSINGEMAGEKTSEMCNCKFKSFKQSYHAVVDLKNTSRFMYCDKLGARIMDDTKEIWTQYVKVNTFYSPRTLLLTSCSPTRLQSCS
;
A
#
# COMPACT_ATOMS: atom_id res chain seq x y z
N LYS A 1 -4.31 -4.34 22.64
CA LYS A 1 -5.15 -4.27 21.42
C LYS A 1 -4.52 -5.16 20.36
N LYS A 2 -5.19 -6.22 19.88
CA LYS A 2 -4.61 -7.12 18.85
C LYS A 2 -4.47 -6.35 17.52
N ALA A 3 -3.40 -6.64 16.77
CA ALA A 3 -3.18 -6.03 15.46
C ALA A 3 -4.24 -6.51 14.48
N ALA A 4 -4.80 -5.59 13.69
CA ALA A 4 -5.68 -5.96 12.59
C ALA A 4 -4.83 -6.56 11.47
N HIS A 5 -5.15 -7.79 11.07
CA HIS A 5 -4.58 -8.37 9.86
C HIS A 5 -5.31 -7.79 8.64
N TRP A 6 -4.57 -7.41 7.61
CA TRP A 6 -5.11 -6.87 6.36
C TRP A 6 -4.73 -7.82 5.22
N THR A 7 -5.72 -8.42 4.59
CA THR A 7 -5.53 -9.17 3.35
C THR A 7 -5.57 -8.22 2.14
N VAL A 8 -5.10 -8.68 0.98
CA VAL A 8 -5.10 -7.88 -0.25
C VAL A 8 -6.53 -7.53 -0.68
N GLU A 9 -7.48 -8.45 -0.48
CA GLU A 9 -8.90 -8.27 -0.78
C GLU A 9 -9.53 -7.20 0.11
N GLU A 10 -9.18 -7.18 1.40
CA GLU A 10 -9.64 -6.19 2.36
C GLU A 10 -9.06 -4.81 2.06
N GLU A 11 -7.76 -4.73 1.74
CA GLU A 11 -7.10 -3.49 1.31
C GLU A 11 -7.73 -2.92 0.04
N THR A 12 -7.97 -3.78 -0.95
CA THR A 12 -8.59 -3.41 -2.23
C THR A 12 -10.02 -2.90 -2.02
N ALA A 13 -10.81 -3.59 -1.21
CA ALA A 13 -12.17 -3.15 -0.88
C ALA A 13 -12.17 -1.83 -0.10
N PHE A 14 -11.22 -1.64 0.82
CA PHE A 14 -11.08 -0.39 1.57
C PHE A 14 -10.72 0.79 0.64
N LEU A 15 -9.75 0.63 -0.25
CA LEU A 15 -9.40 1.64 -1.24
C LEU A 15 -10.57 1.96 -2.18
N GLY A 16 -11.28 0.94 -2.67
CA GLY A 16 -12.47 1.12 -3.49
C GLY A 16 -13.59 1.89 -2.78
N PHE A 17 -13.81 1.60 -1.48
CA PHE A 17 -14.76 2.36 -0.66
C PHE A 17 -14.36 3.84 -0.55
N LEU A 18 -13.09 4.12 -0.26
CA LEU A 18 -12.57 5.49 -0.16
C LEU A 18 -12.65 6.23 -1.50
N GLN A 19 -12.39 5.54 -2.61
CA GLN A 19 -12.54 6.10 -3.96
C GLN A 19 -13.99 6.57 -4.21
N GLY A 20 -14.99 5.81 -3.75
CA GLY A 20 -16.40 6.23 -3.77
C GLY A 20 -16.73 7.42 -2.86
N LYS A 21 -15.80 7.82 -1.97
CA LYS A 21 -15.95 8.94 -1.03
C LYS A 21 -15.01 10.11 -1.35
N LEU A 22 -14.39 10.16 -2.54
CA LEU A 22 -13.47 11.24 -2.91
C LEU A 22 -14.06 12.64 -2.79
N SER A 23 -15.38 12.83 -2.97
CA SER A 23 -16.06 14.11 -2.74
C SER A 23 -16.02 14.60 -1.28
N LYS A 24 -15.67 13.72 -0.34
CA LYS A 24 -15.47 14.01 1.09
C LYS A 24 -13.99 14.13 1.46
N PHE A 25 -13.08 13.90 0.51
CA PHE A 25 -11.66 14.11 0.70
C PHE A 25 -11.37 15.62 0.69
N SER A 26 -10.76 16.12 1.77
CA SER A 26 -10.44 17.54 1.91
C SER A 26 -9.17 17.70 2.70
N ASP A 27 -8.35 18.71 2.40
CA ASP A 27 -7.14 19.01 3.18
C ASP A 27 -6.17 17.81 3.29
N GLY A 28 -6.03 17.06 2.19
CA GLY A 28 -5.12 15.91 2.11
C GLY A 28 -5.53 14.69 2.97
N ASN A 29 -6.74 14.65 3.53
CA ASN A 29 -7.22 13.48 4.26
C ASN A 29 -8.75 13.28 4.22
N PHE A 30 -9.20 12.10 4.64
CA PHE A 30 -10.59 11.85 5.01
C PHE A 30 -10.85 12.24 6.46
N ARG A 31 -12.08 12.66 6.79
CA ARG A 31 -12.45 12.97 8.17
C ARG A 31 -12.84 11.67 8.90
N LYS A 32 -12.99 11.78 10.23
CA LYS A 32 -13.35 10.65 11.09
C LYS A 32 -14.64 9.92 10.66
N PRO A 33 -15.73 10.60 10.26
CA PRO A 33 -16.96 9.93 9.84
C PRO A 33 -16.77 8.93 8.69
N GLU A 34 -15.90 9.26 7.73
CA GLU A 34 -15.60 8.40 6.58
C GLU A 34 -14.86 7.12 7.01
N PHE A 35 -13.95 7.21 8.00
CA PHE A 35 -13.28 6.04 8.54
C PHE A 35 -14.20 5.17 9.41
N THR A 36 -15.15 5.76 10.13
CA THR A 36 -16.21 5.01 10.81
C THR A 36 -17.10 4.28 9.80
N ALA A 37 -17.50 4.96 8.72
CA ALA A 37 -18.29 4.34 7.65
C ALA A 37 -17.51 3.20 6.95
N ALA A 38 -16.21 3.40 6.72
CA ALA A 38 -15.33 2.37 6.16
C ALA A 38 -15.20 1.15 7.10
N THR A 39 -15.10 1.39 8.41
CA THR A 39 -15.09 0.31 9.43
C THR A 39 -16.35 -0.53 9.31
N ASN A 40 -17.52 0.09 9.29
CA ASN A 40 -18.80 -0.62 9.16
C ASN A 40 -18.90 -1.39 7.84
N PHE A 41 -18.45 -0.80 6.74
CA PHE A 41 -18.38 -1.45 5.44
C PHE A 41 -17.48 -2.69 5.46
N LEU A 42 -16.28 -2.57 6.04
CA LEU A 42 -15.33 -3.67 6.12
C LEU A 42 -15.83 -4.79 7.04
N MET A 43 -16.41 -4.46 8.18
CA MET A 43 -16.98 -5.44 9.11
C MET A 43 -18.17 -6.20 8.51
N ALA A 44 -19.01 -5.51 7.71
CA ALA A 44 -20.13 -6.14 7.03
C ALA A 44 -19.67 -7.06 5.88
N LYS A 45 -18.63 -6.66 5.15
CA LYS A 45 -18.12 -7.41 3.98
C LYS A 45 -17.16 -8.54 4.37
N PHE A 46 -16.38 -8.33 5.43
CA PHE A 46 -15.36 -9.26 5.93
C PHE A 46 -15.58 -9.46 7.43
N PRO A 47 -16.48 -10.39 7.81
CA PRO A 47 -16.69 -10.73 9.21
C PRO A 47 -15.37 -11.17 9.86
N LEU A 48 -15.23 -10.89 11.16
CA LEU A 48 -14.06 -11.34 11.91
C LEU A 48 -13.93 -12.86 11.76
N HIS A 49 -12.79 -13.28 11.23
CA HIS A 49 -12.44 -14.68 11.14
C HIS A 49 -11.22 -14.96 12.03
N SER A 50 -11.16 -16.19 12.51
CA SER A 50 -9.98 -16.69 13.20
C SER A 50 -8.86 -16.89 12.19
N ILE A 51 -7.70 -16.29 12.44
CA ILE A 51 -6.48 -16.53 11.68
C ILE A 51 -5.59 -17.37 12.59
N ASN A 52 -5.24 -18.59 12.15
CA ASN A 52 -4.38 -19.51 12.89
C ASN A 52 -4.86 -19.83 14.32
N GLY A 53 -6.19 -19.91 14.53
CA GLY A 53 -6.77 -20.21 15.83
C GLY A 53 -6.96 -18.98 16.74
N GLU A 54 -6.53 -17.78 16.30
CA GLU A 54 -6.78 -16.53 17.02
C GLU A 54 -7.73 -15.60 16.28
N MET A 55 -8.68 -14.99 17.02
CA MET A 55 -9.50 -13.90 16.48
C MET A 55 -8.61 -12.72 16.07
N ALA A 56 -8.67 -12.35 14.79
CA ALA A 56 -7.98 -11.18 14.26
C ALA A 56 -8.46 -9.89 14.97
N GLY A 57 -7.59 -8.88 15.06
CA GLY A 57 -7.98 -7.58 15.61
C GLY A 57 -9.03 -6.88 14.73
N GLU A 58 -10.02 -6.26 15.37
CA GLU A 58 -11.03 -5.45 14.67
C GLU A 58 -10.41 -4.28 13.90
N LYS A 59 -10.94 -4.03 12.70
CA LYS A 59 -10.53 -2.92 11.83
C LYS A 59 -11.23 -1.63 12.25
N THR A 60 -10.88 -1.10 13.43
CA THR A 60 -11.49 0.12 13.97
C THR A 60 -11.24 1.35 13.09
N SER A 61 -11.98 2.44 13.33
CA SER A 61 -11.80 3.70 12.59
C SER A 61 -10.37 4.22 12.66
N GLU A 62 -9.70 4.07 13.81
CA GLU A 62 -8.29 4.44 13.98
C GLU A 62 -7.38 3.58 13.10
N MET A 63 -7.67 2.27 13.01
CA MET A 63 -6.90 1.35 12.19
C MET A 63 -7.06 1.68 10.70
N CYS A 64 -8.27 2.00 10.25
CA CYS A 64 -8.53 2.44 8.88
C CYS A 64 -7.76 3.73 8.55
N ASN A 65 -7.72 4.70 9.47
CA ASN A 65 -6.96 5.93 9.31
C ASN A 65 -5.44 5.66 9.22
N CYS A 66 -4.90 4.85 10.14
CA CYS A 66 -3.50 4.44 10.10
C CYS A 66 -3.15 3.72 8.80
N LYS A 67 -4.02 2.83 8.33
CA LYS A 67 -3.83 2.11 7.07
C LYS A 67 -3.84 3.05 5.87
N PHE A 68 -4.76 4.00 5.82
CA PHE A 68 -4.81 5.01 4.76
C PHE A 68 -3.55 5.89 4.73
N LYS A 69 -3.02 6.29 5.90
CA LYS A 69 -1.73 6.99 5.98
C LYS A 69 -0.59 6.17 5.39
N SER A 70 -0.54 4.88 5.68
CA SER A 70 0.46 3.96 5.12
C SER A 70 0.35 3.84 3.58
N PHE A 71 -0.87 3.82 3.03
CA PHE A 71 -1.07 3.86 1.57
C PHE A 71 -0.56 5.16 0.96
N LYS A 72 -0.88 6.31 1.56
CA LYS A 72 -0.36 7.61 1.08
C LYS A 72 1.17 7.63 1.10
N GLN A 73 1.78 7.17 2.18
CA GLN A 73 3.25 7.10 2.27
C GLN A 73 3.85 6.21 1.18
N SER A 74 3.24 5.06 0.91
CA SER A 74 3.69 4.15 -0.15
C SER A 74 3.52 4.79 -1.54
N TYR A 75 2.42 5.51 -1.78
CA TYR A 75 2.20 6.27 -3.00
C TYR A 75 3.26 7.37 -3.19
N HIS A 76 3.52 8.18 -2.16
CA HIS A 76 4.55 9.21 -2.22
C HIS A 76 5.94 8.63 -2.46
N ALA A 77 6.26 7.49 -1.86
CA ALA A 77 7.52 6.78 -2.15
C ALA A 77 7.65 6.42 -3.63
N VAL A 78 6.58 5.92 -4.24
CA VAL A 78 6.55 5.57 -5.67
C VAL A 78 6.68 6.81 -6.54
N VAL A 79 6.01 7.91 -6.18
CA VAL A 79 6.12 9.19 -6.90
C VAL A 79 7.53 9.76 -6.78
N ASP A 80 8.11 9.78 -5.59
CA ASP A 80 9.48 10.24 -5.35
C ASP A 80 10.48 9.36 -6.10
N LEU A 81 10.30 8.04 -6.07
CA LEU A 81 11.10 7.12 -6.87
C LEU A 81 11.03 7.50 -8.36
N LYS A 82 9.83 7.66 -8.92
CA LYS A 82 9.63 8.05 -10.32
C LYS A 82 10.28 9.39 -10.66
N ASN A 83 10.32 10.34 -9.73
CA ASN A 83 10.87 11.68 -9.95
C ASN A 83 12.38 11.77 -9.75
N THR A 84 12.92 11.08 -8.74
CA THR A 84 14.35 11.12 -8.38
C THR A 84 15.19 10.19 -9.23
N SER A 85 14.63 9.06 -9.62
CA SER A 85 15.35 8.07 -10.38
C SER A 85 14.97 8.17 -11.85
N ARG A 86 15.96 8.03 -12.72
CA ARG A 86 15.70 7.68 -14.12
C ARG A 86 15.19 6.22 -14.25
N PHE A 87 14.65 5.60 -13.19
CA PHE A 87 14.07 4.25 -13.28
C PHE A 87 12.86 4.33 -14.22
N MET A 88 12.79 3.39 -15.16
CA MET A 88 11.56 3.19 -15.91
C MET A 88 10.55 2.54 -14.95
N TYR A 89 9.63 3.34 -14.41
CA TYR A 89 8.48 2.85 -13.66
C TYR A 89 7.33 2.52 -14.62
N CYS A 90 6.84 1.29 -14.59
CA CYS A 90 5.71 0.83 -15.39
C CYS A 90 4.59 0.37 -14.46
N ASP A 91 3.37 0.90 -14.62
CA ASP A 91 2.21 0.52 -13.79
C ASP A 91 1.91 -0.99 -13.85
N LYS A 92 2.33 -1.68 -14.92
CA LYS A 92 2.19 -3.13 -15.09
C LYS A 92 3.33 -3.96 -14.48
N LEU A 93 4.56 -3.43 -14.43
CA LEU A 93 5.78 -4.20 -14.14
C LEU A 93 6.56 -3.68 -12.92
N GLY A 94 6.14 -2.58 -12.30
CA GLY A 94 6.83 -1.94 -11.19
C GLY A 94 8.03 -1.10 -11.63
N ALA A 95 8.96 -0.88 -10.70
CA ALA A 95 10.20 -0.16 -10.96
C ALA A 95 11.20 -1.08 -11.67
N ARG A 96 11.61 -0.71 -12.89
CA ARG A 96 12.66 -1.43 -13.62
C ARG A 96 14.02 -0.98 -13.09
N ILE A 97 14.62 -1.79 -12.23
CA ILE A 97 16.00 -1.61 -11.75
C ILE A 97 16.92 -2.28 -12.78
N MET A 98 17.64 -1.48 -13.56
CA MET A 98 18.68 -1.95 -14.48
C MET A 98 20.05 -1.94 -13.77
N ASP A 99 21.04 -2.66 -14.28
CA ASP A 99 22.37 -2.76 -13.63
C ASP A 99 23.04 -1.39 -13.43
N ASP A 100 22.81 -0.44 -14.33
CA ASP A 100 23.29 0.95 -14.26
C ASP A 100 22.58 1.82 -13.22
N THR A 101 21.43 1.37 -12.71
CA THR A 101 20.61 2.11 -11.73
C THR A 101 20.50 1.38 -10.38
N LYS A 102 21.16 0.22 -10.25
CA LYS A 102 21.27 -0.60 -9.02
C LYS A 102 21.91 0.15 -7.85
N GLU A 103 22.86 1.03 -8.13
CA GLU A 103 23.56 1.82 -7.11
C GLU A 103 22.64 2.92 -6.53
N ILE A 104 21.85 3.56 -7.39
CA ILE A 104 20.80 4.52 -7.01
C ILE A 104 19.74 3.82 -6.15
N TRP A 105 19.33 2.60 -6.52
CA TRP A 105 18.39 1.80 -5.74
C TRP A 105 18.94 1.43 -4.36
N THR A 106 20.21 1.04 -4.30
CA THR A 106 20.89 0.67 -3.05
C THR A 106 21.00 1.87 -2.11
N GLN A 107 21.30 3.06 -2.63
CA GLN A 107 21.31 4.30 -1.84
C GLN A 107 19.89 4.67 -1.36
N TYR A 108 18.89 4.56 -2.23
CA TYR A 108 17.49 4.85 -1.86
C TYR A 108 17.00 3.94 -0.73
N VAL A 109 17.22 2.63 -0.82
CA VAL A 109 16.84 1.66 0.23
C VAL A 109 17.60 1.91 1.54
N LYS A 110 18.88 2.30 1.47
CA LYS A 110 19.69 2.64 2.65
C LYS A 110 19.16 3.88 3.38
N VAL A 111 18.72 4.90 2.65
CA VAL A 111 18.16 6.13 3.25
C VAL A 111 16.73 5.89 3.74
N ASN A 112 15.97 5.04 3.06
CA ASN A 112 14.56 4.80 3.33
C ASN A 112 14.29 3.43 3.99
N THR A 113 14.96 3.18 5.12
CA THR A 113 14.82 1.94 5.94
C THR A 113 13.41 1.69 6.50
N PHE A 114 12.49 2.65 6.36
CA PHE A 114 11.10 2.56 6.83
C PHE A 114 10.14 1.81 5.91
N TYR A 115 10.50 1.56 4.64
CA TYR A 115 9.66 0.75 3.76
C TYR A 115 9.91 -0.73 4.06
N SER A 116 8.90 -1.41 4.61
CA SER A 116 8.96 -2.86 4.85
C SER A 116 9.35 -3.61 3.57
N PRO A 117 10.15 -4.70 3.64
CA PRO A 117 10.49 -5.52 2.50
C PRO A 117 9.26 -5.94 1.67
N ARG A 118 8.09 -6.07 2.31
CA ARG A 118 6.83 -6.42 1.65
C ARG A 118 6.29 -5.32 0.73
N THR A 119 6.53 -4.05 1.05
CA THR A 119 6.15 -2.89 0.23
C THR A 119 7.10 -2.71 -0.95
N LEU A 120 8.38 -3.11 -0.80
CA LEU A 120 9.41 -3.05 -1.83
C LEU A 120 9.44 -4.30 -2.76
N LEU A 121 8.98 -5.45 -2.28
CA LEU A 121 8.84 -6.68 -3.08
C LEU A 121 7.69 -6.61 -4.11
N LEU A 122 6.69 -5.77 -3.88
CA LEU A 122 5.63 -5.53 -4.87
C LEU A 122 6.08 -4.60 -6.01
N THR A 123 7.19 -3.85 -5.84
CA THR A 123 7.71 -2.89 -6.83
C THR A 123 8.98 -3.35 -7.52
N SER A 124 9.68 -4.36 -6.99
CA SER A 124 10.86 -4.96 -7.60
C SER A 124 10.51 -6.34 -8.17
N CYS A 125 10.30 -6.39 -9.48
CA CYS A 125 10.20 -7.67 -10.19
C CYS A 125 11.56 -8.39 -10.07
N SER A 126 11.56 -9.64 -9.60
CA SER A 126 12.76 -10.48 -9.57
C SER A 126 13.34 -10.66 -10.99
N PRO A 127 14.66 -10.77 -11.16
CA PRO A 127 15.33 -10.61 -12.46
C PRO A 127 15.11 -11.75 -13.47
N THR A 128 14.23 -12.72 -13.22
CA THR A 128 14.28 -14.02 -13.89
C THR A 128 13.24 -14.23 -14.99
N ARG A 129 12.70 -13.18 -15.61
CA ARG A 129 11.97 -13.37 -16.88
C ARG A 129 12.08 -12.16 -17.80
N LEU A 130 13.27 -12.04 -18.39
CA LEU A 130 13.44 -11.46 -19.73
C LEU A 130 12.55 -12.24 -20.71
N GLN A 131 11.38 -11.70 -21.06
CA GLN A 131 10.82 -11.90 -22.39
C GLN A 131 10.26 -10.57 -22.90
N SER A 132 10.93 -10.12 -23.95
CA SER A 132 10.67 -8.99 -24.84
C SER A 132 9.24 -8.43 -24.85
N CYS A 133 9.11 -7.15 -24.52
CA CYS A 133 8.12 -6.30 -25.18
C CYS A 133 8.84 -5.61 -26.34
N SER A 134 8.55 -6.07 -27.56
CA SER A 134 8.80 -5.32 -28.80
C SER A 134 7.88 -4.11 -28.90
#